data_AF-A0A0Q1G613-F1
#
_entry.id   AF-A0A0Q1G613-F1
#
_cell.length_a   1.000
_cell.length_b   1.000
_cell.length_c   1.000
_cell.angle_alpha   90.00
_cell.angle_beta   90.00
_cell.angle_gamma   90.00
#
_symmetry.space_group_name_H-M   'P 1'
#
loop_
_entity.id
_entity.type
_entity.pdbx_description
1 polymer ?
#
loop_
_entity_poly.entity_id
_entity_poly.type
_entity_poly.pdbx_seq_one_letter_code
_entity_poly.pdbx_strand_id
1 'polypeptide(L)'
;MGVTFDPETRLNHIAEYLGRFHMNLTFEEGRMQLLRLRLTGYKLAAEVGDGDARARVDEIIKKGYENLGEHWEREAKDPYDDPCQAQYDLLAELRSYVYRDLSEPFMAFIRAEFKKIFVPTLRLLTELCRSPNKYTWDQVKIQLQEIMAEIDVDVEWEVCDAYMEGYLAKVSGILEIGPKG
;
A
#
# COMPACT_ATOMS: atom_id res chain seq x y z
N MET A 1 -24.59 -1.87 18.52
CA MET A 1 -24.71 -2.41 17.15
C MET A 1 -23.95 -1.46 16.24
N GLY A 2 -22.75 -1.81 15.80
CA GLY A 2 -21.99 -0.96 14.89
C GLY A 2 -22.67 -0.99 13.53
N VAL A 3 -22.93 0.17 12.94
CA VAL A 3 -23.41 0.26 11.55
C VAL A 3 -22.27 -0.24 10.66
N THR A 4 -22.35 -1.48 10.20
CA THR A 4 -21.46 -2.02 9.18
C THR A 4 -22.09 -1.72 7.82
N PHE A 5 -21.54 -0.72 7.14
CA PHE A 5 -21.88 -0.42 5.74
C PHE A 5 -21.45 -1.58 4.84
N ASP A 6 -22.22 -1.82 3.78
CA ASP A 6 -21.87 -2.80 2.75
C ASP A 6 -20.55 -2.40 2.03
N PRO A 7 -19.87 -3.34 1.35
CA PRO A 7 -18.58 -3.09 0.72
C PRO A 7 -18.60 -1.98 -0.33
N GLU A 8 -19.69 -1.80 -1.07
CA GLU A 8 -19.82 -0.73 -2.08
C GLU A 8 -19.90 0.64 -1.44
N THR A 9 -20.72 0.78 -0.40
CA THR A 9 -20.81 2.02 0.39
C THR A 9 -19.45 2.38 1.00
N ARG A 10 -18.69 1.39 1.47
CA ARG A 10 -17.32 1.61 1.99
C ARG A 10 -16.35 2.07 0.89
N LEU A 11 -16.45 1.55 -0.34
CA LEU A 11 -15.67 2.04 -1.48
C LEU A 11 -16.02 3.48 -1.84
N ASN A 12 -17.32 3.85 -1.80
CA ASN A 12 -17.76 5.23 -2.01
C ASN A 12 -17.14 6.18 -0.97
N HIS A 13 -17.13 5.79 0.31
CA HIS A 13 -16.51 6.60 1.36
C HIS A 13 -14.99 6.77 1.15
N ILE A 14 -14.29 5.77 0.60
CA ILE A 14 -12.87 5.93 0.22
C ILE A 14 -12.72 7.01 -0.85
N ALA A 15 -13.55 6.98 -1.90
CA ALA A 15 -13.52 7.99 -2.95
C ALA A 15 -13.80 9.40 -2.43
N GLU A 16 -14.81 9.55 -1.57
CA GLU A 16 -15.14 10.84 -0.93
C GLU A 16 -14.00 11.36 -0.06
N TYR A 17 -13.38 10.48 0.75
CA TYR A 17 -12.23 10.81 1.58
C TYR A 17 -11.04 11.30 0.73
N LEU A 18 -10.73 10.61 -0.37
CA LEU A 18 -9.65 10.99 -1.28
C LEU A 18 -9.89 12.33 -1.98
N GLY A 19 -11.14 12.80 -2.06
CA GLY A 19 -11.44 14.14 -2.55
C GLY A 19 -10.92 15.27 -1.65
N ARG A 20 -10.58 14.98 -0.37
CA ARG A 20 -10.22 16.01 0.62
C ARG A 20 -8.98 15.70 1.47
N PHE A 21 -8.47 14.47 1.42
CA PHE A 21 -7.37 14.03 2.31
C PHE A 21 -6.10 14.86 2.17
N HIS A 22 -5.77 15.31 0.96
CA HIS A 22 -4.58 16.08 0.65
C HIS A 22 -4.54 17.44 1.37
N MET A 23 -5.70 17.97 1.79
CA MET A 23 -5.80 19.26 2.49
C MET A 23 -5.33 19.22 3.95
N ASN A 24 -5.20 18.02 4.54
CA ASN A 24 -4.94 17.84 5.98
C ASN A 24 -3.69 17.00 6.28
N LEU A 25 -2.98 16.54 5.25
CA LEU A 25 -1.84 15.65 5.38
C LEU A 25 -0.64 16.24 4.65
N THR A 26 0.54 16.04 5.22
CA THR A 26 1.80 16.25 4.49
C THR A 26 1.86 15.37 3.24
N PHE A 27 2.74 15.71 2.31
CA PHE A 27 2.92 14.93 1.09
C PHE A 27 3.27 13.46 1.39
N GLU A 28 4.18 13.24 2.33
CA GLU A 28 4.62 11.93 2.79
C GLU A 28 3.45 11.13 3.41
N GLU A 29 2.69 11.74 4.33
CA GLU A 29 1.50 11.12 4.91
C GLU A 29 0.45 10.78 3.86
N GLY A 30 0.22 11.67 2.90
CA GLY A 30 -0.70 11.46 1.80
C GLY A 30 -0.34 10.21 0.99
N ARG A 31 0.94 10.05 0.62
CA ARG A 31 1.41 8.86 -0.10
C ARG A 31 1.21 7.58 0.70
N MET A 32 1.45 7.62 2.01
CA MET A 32 1.26 6.46 2.89
C MET A 32 -0.22 6.10 3.05
N GLN A 33 -1.12 7.09 3.14
CA GLN A 33 -2.55 6.85 3.15
C GLN A 33 -3.06 6.26 1.84
N LEU A 34 -2.54 6.71 0.68
CA LEU A 34 -2.92 6.15 -0.62
C LEU A 34 -2.55 4.66 -0.71
N LEU A 35 -1.36 4.26 -0.26
CA LEU A 35 -0.98 2.85 -0.18
C LEU A 35 -1.95 2.05 0.71
N ARG A 36 -2.22 2.54 1.93
CA ARG A 36 -3.12 1.91 2.89
C ARG A 36 -4.55 1.76 2.35
N LEU A 37 -5.05 2.80 1.69
CA LEU A 37 -6.39 2.83 1.11
C LEU A 37 -6.50 1.90 -0.10
N ARG A 38 -5.45 1.78 -0.92
CA ARG A 38 -5.41 0.82 -2.03
C ARG A 38 -5.54 -0.61 -1.52
N LEU A 39 -4.77 -0.99 -0.49
CA LEU A 39 -4.85 -2.32 0.13
C LEU A 39 -6.24 -2.58 0.74
N THR A 40 -6.84 -1.57 1.34
CA THR A 40 -8.21 -1.65 1.86
C THR A 40 -9.23 -1.79 0.73
N GLY A 41 -9.06 -1.03 -0.35
CA GLY A 41 -9.88 -1.07 -1.55
C GLY A 41 -9.86 -2.44 -2.20
N TYR A 42 -8.70 -3.09 -2.32
CA TYR A 42 -8.63 -4.46 -2.84
C TYR A 42 -9.35 -5.49 -1.95
N LYS A 43 -9.29 -5.37 -0.62
CA LYS A 43 -10.10 -6.22 0.26
C LYS A 43 -11.60 -6.02 0.00
N LEU A 44 -12.03 -4.77 -0.15
CA LEU A 44 -13.43 -4.44 -0.44
C LEU A 44 -13.86 -4.95 -1.82
N ALA A 45 -13.03 -4.78 -2.85
CA ALA A 45 -13.30 -5.27 -4.18
C ALA A 45 -13.46 -6.79 -4.20
N ALA A 46 -12.63 -7.53 -3.44
CA ALA A 46 -12.78 -8.96 -3.26
C ALA A 46 -14.08 -9.36 -2.53
N GLU A 47 -14.57 -8.53 -1.61
CA GLU A 47 -15.86 -8.74 -0.92
C GLU A 47 -17.06 -8.43 -1.83
N VAL A 48 -16.94 -7.49 -2.77
CA VAL A 48 -17.99 -7.19 -3.78
C VAL A 48 -18.14 -8.35 -4.78
N GLY A 49 -17.02 -8.93 -5.22
CA GLY A 49 -17.02 -10.08 -6.13
C GLY A 49 -17.37 -9.76 -7.59
N ASP A 50 -17.53 -8.49 -7.94
CA ASP A 50 -17.71 -8.00 -9.30
C ASP A 50 -16.34 -7.80 -9.99
N GLY A 51 -16.25 -8.20 -11.27
CA GLY A 51 -15.01 -8.18 -12.04
C GLY A 51 -14.43 -6.77 -12.22
N ASP A 52 -15.28 -5.75 -12.18
CA ASP A 52 -14.87 -4.35 -12.37
C ASP A 52 -14.45 -3.64 -11.07
N ALA A 53 -14.67 -4.27 -9.91
CA ALA A 53 -14.41 -3.63 -8.61
C ALA A 53 -12.91 -3.31 -8.40
N ARG A 54 -12.00 -4.13 -8.94
CA ARG A 54 -10.57 -3.83 -8.94
C ARG A 54 -10.25 -2.57 -9.75
N ALA A 55 -10.71 -2.50 -10.99
CA ALA A 55 -10.42 -1.38 -11.88
C ALA A 55 -10.91 -0.06 -11.27
N ARG A 56 -12.07 -0.11 -10.61
CA ARG A 56 -12.61 1.02 -9.86
C ARG A 56 -11.70 1.47 -8.71
N VAL A 57 -11.15 0.53 -7.93
CA VAL A 57 -10.15 0.85 -6.88
C VAL A 57 -8.92 1.50 -7.49
N ASP A 58 -8.39 0.94 -8.58
CA ASP A 58 -7.22 1.48 -9.26
C ASP A 58 -7.46 2.92 -9.74
N GLU A 59 -8.62 3.20 -10.34
CA GLU A 59 -8.99 4.55 -10.80
C GLU A 59 -9.12 5.55 -9.65
N ILE A 60 -9.82 5.17 -8.57
CA ILE A 60 -10.03 6.05 -7.41
C ILE A 60 -8.70 6.39 -6.74
N ILE A 61 -7.80 5.42 -6.60
CA ILE A 61 -6.49 5.65 -5.98
C ILE A 61 -5.58 6.47 -6.89
N LYS A 62 -5.60 6.22 -8.20
CA LYS A 62 -4.82 6.99 -9.18
C LYS A 62 -5.16 8.47 -9.13
N LYS A 63 -6.46 8.82 -9.11
CA LYS A 63 -6.91 10.21 -8.91
C LYS A 63 -6.44 10.78 -7.57
N GLY A 64 -6.34 9.96 -6.53
CA GLY A 64 -5.78 10.36 -5.24
C GLY A 64 -4.30 10.77 -5.32
N TYR A 65 -3.48 10.03 -6.09
CA TYR A 65 -2.09 10.41 -6.37
C TYR A 65 -2.01 11.71 -7.18
N GLU A 66 -2.83 11.86 -8.24
CA GLU A 66 -2.90 13.08 -9.06
C GLU A 66 -3.23 14.31 -8.20
N ASN A 67 -4.32 14.24 -7.42
CA ASN A 67 -4.75 15.33 -6.53
C ASN A 67 -3.70 15.69 -5.48
N LEU A 68 -3.00 14.68 -4.92
CA LEU A 68 -1.94 14.92 -3.95
C LEU A 68 -0.77 15.68 -4.60
N GLY A 69 -0.41 15.28 -5.82
CA GLY A 69 0.68 15.92 -6.55
C GLY A 69 0.36 17.35 -6.96
N GLU A 70 -0.87 17.59 -7.42
CA GLU A 70 -1.36 18.94 -7.73
C GLU A 70 -1.35 19.84 -6.49
N HIS A 71 -1.86 19.36 -5.35
CA HIS A 71 -1.94 20.16 -4.12
C HIS A 71 -0.57 20.60 -3.60
N TRP A 72 0.42 19.70 -3.67
CA TRP A 72 1.77 19.95 -3.16
C TRP A 72 2.75 20.47 -4.22
N GLU A 73 2.30 20.69 -5.47
CA GLU A 73 3.12 21.06 -6.62
C GLU A 73 4.33 20.13 -6.81
N ARG A 74 4.12 18.83 -6.54
CA ARG A 74 5.16 17.79 -6.53
C ARG A 74 4.66 16.55 -7.26
N GLU A 75 5.51 15.87 -8.01
CA GLU A 75 5.12 14.63 -8.67
C GLU A 75 4.83 13.53 -7.64
N ALA A 76 3.60 13.01 -7.64
CA ALA A 76 3.18 11.88 -6.83
C ALA A 76 2.87 10.69 -7.73
N LYS A 77 3.89 9.89 -8.06
CA LYS A 77 3.73 8.71 -8.92
C LYS A 77 2.95 7.60 -8.20
N ASP A 78 2.01 6.98 -8.92
CA ASP A 78 1.36 5.77 -8.46
C ASP A 78 2.32 4.56 -8.55
N PRO A 79 2.67 3.90 -7.44
CA PRO A 79 3.55 2.74 -7.43
C PRO A 79 3.09 1.56 -8.33
N TYR A 80 1.80 1.51 -8.67
CA TYR A 80 1.23 0.42 -9.47
C TYR A 80 1.28 0.69 -10.98
N ASP A 81 1.60 1.92 -11.43
CA ASP A 81 1.84 2.21 -12.84
C ASP A 81 3.16 1.57 -13.33
N ASP A 82 4.19 1.49 -12.47
CA ASP A 82 5.42 0.71 -12.69
C ASP A 82 5.81 -0.09 -11.43
N PRO A 83 5.23 -1.29 -11.23
CA PRO A 83 5.50 -2.11 -10.05
C PRO A 83 6.94 -2.58 -9.95
N CYS A 84 7.68 -2.60 -11.06
CA CYS A 84 9.07 -3.04 -11.06
C CYS A 84 9.96 -1.97 -10.44
N GLN A 85 9.89 -0.73 -10.94
CA GLN A 85 10.66 0.38 -10.39
C GLN A 85 10.21 0.73 -8.97
N ALA A 86 8.90 0.72 -8.72
CA ALA A 86 8.34 1.14 -7.44
C ALA A 86 8.79 0.30 -6.23
N GLN A 87 9.17 -0.97 -6.43
CA GLN A 87 9.76 -1.77 -5.36
C GLN A 87 11.06 -1.16 -4.84
N TYR A 88 11.94 -0.75 -5.75
CA TYR A 88 13.22 -0.14 -5.40
C TYR A 88 13.01 1.23 -4.76
N ASP A 89 12.13 2.04 -5.35
CA ASP A 89 11.84 3.39 -4.87
C ASP A 89 11.26 3.38 -3.46
N LEU A 90 10.30 2.48 -3.19
CA LEU A 90 9.66 2.38 -1.88
C LEU A 90 10.62 1.85 -0.80
N LEU A 91 11.47 0.87 -1.13
CA LEU A 91 12.51 0.39 -0.22
C LEU A 91 13.55 1.47 0.08
N ALA A 92 13.98 2.22 -0.93
CA ALA A 92 14.90 3.34 -0.76
C ALA A 92 14.29 4.47 0.08
N GLU A 93 13.02 4.79 -0.16
CA GLU A 93 12.27 5.77 0.62
C GLU A 93 12.20 5.37 2.09
N LEU A 94 11.81 4.13 2.38
CA LEU A 94 11.74 3.63 3.76
C LEU A 94 13.09 3.70 4.48
N ARG A 95 14.18 3.28 3.83
CA ARG A 95 15.54 3.41 4.38
C ARG A 95 15.92 4.87 4.65
N SER A 96 15.45 5.79 3.81
CA SER A 96 15.74 7.21 3.99
C SER A 96 15.16 7.78 5.29
N TYR A 97 14.12 7.18 5.86
CA TYR A 97 13.46 7.69 7.06
C TYR A 97 14.38 7.72 8.29
N VAL A 98 15.40 6.85 8.34
CA VAL A 98 16.43 6.84 9.39
C VAL A 98 17.27 8.13 9.40
N TYR A 99 17.42 8.76 8.22
CA TYR A 99 18.31 9.91 8.02
C TYR A 99 17.56 11.22 7.80
N ARG A 100 16.22 11.18 7.70
CA ARG A 100 15.38 12.36 7.47
C ARG A 100 14.82 12.87 8.80
N ASP A 101 14.72 14.19 8.91
CA ASP A 101 14.03 14.84 10.03
C ASP A 101 12.51 14.76 9.82
N LEU A 102 11.94 13.59 10.13
CA LEU A 102 10.50 13.32 10.06
C LEU A 102 9.87 13.48 11.44
N SER A 103 8.62 13.93 11.48
CA SER A 103 7.91 14.11 12.75
C SER A 103 7.72 12.76 13.47
N GLU A 104 7.90 12.75 14.79
CA GLU A 104 7.68 11.54 15.59
C GLU A 104 6.24 10.99 15.45
N PRO A 105 5.17 11.81 15.37
CA PRO A 105 3.83 11.29 15.09
C PRO A 105 3.73 10.51 13.77
N PHE A 106 4.43 10.98 12.73
CA PHE A 106 4.49 10.28 11.45
C PHE A 106 5.28 8.98 11.57
N MET A 107 6.46 9.01 12.18
CA MET A 107 7.28 7.81 12.40
C MET A 107 6.56 6.76 13.26
N ALA A 108 5.85 7.19 14.29
CA ALA A 108 5.01 6.31 15.11
C ALA A 108 3.89 5.65 14.28
N PHE A 109 3.25 6.40 13.37
CA PHE A 109 2.28 5.84 12.42
C PHE A 109 2.93 4.81 11.49
N ILE A 110 4.10 5.13 10.93
CA ILE A 110 4.84 4.23 10.03
C ILE A 110 5.17 2.92 10.73
N ARG A 111 5.70 2.97 11.96
CA ARG A 111 6.01 1.79 12.78
C ARG A 111 4.76 0.95 13.05
N ALA A 112 3.69 1.60 13.52
CA ALA A 112 2.45 0.92 13.91
C ALA A 112 1.71 0.25 12.74
N GLU A 113 1.77 0.84 11.54
CA GLU A 113 1.08 0.34 10.36
C GLU A 113 2.02 -0.38 9.39
N PHE A 114 3.30 -0.58 9.74
CA PHE A 114 4.31 -1.11 8.84
C PHE A 114 3.90 -2.44 8.20
N LYS A 115 3.50 -3.40 9.04
CA LYS A 115 2.96 -4.71 8.65
C LYS A 115 1.75 -4.61 7.72
N LYS A 116 0.90 -3.60 7.93
CA LYS A 116 -0.37 -3.49 7.22
C LYS A 116 -0.25 -2.77 5.89
N ILE A 117 0.78 -1.94 5.72
CA ILE A 117 1.02 -1.11 4.54
C ILE A 117 2.17 -1.69 3.71
N PHE A 118 3.41 -1.61 4.21
CA PHE A 118 4.59 -1.86 3.38
C PHE A 118 4.77 -3.32 3.01
N VAL A 119 4.54 -4.24 3.95
CA VAL A 119 4.68 -5.68 3.68
C VAL A 119 3.73 -6.11 2.54
N PRO A 120 2.41 -5.83 2.58
CA PRO A 120 1.52 -6.14 1.47
C PRO A 120 1.79 -5.35 0.21
N THR A 121 2.07 -4.06 0.30
CA THR A 121 2.36 -3.26 -0.89
C THR A 121 3.55 -3.85 -1.64
N LEU A 122 4.68 -4.05 -0.97
CA LEU A 122 5.88 -4.60 -1.61
C LEU A 122 5.65 -6.02 -2.12
N ARG A 123 4.94 -6.87 -1.38
CA ARG A 123 4.58 -8.22 -1.83
C ARG A 123 3.79 -8.17 -3.15
N LEU A 124 2.79 -7.30 -3.23
CA LEU A 124 1.98 -7.13 -4.43
C LEU A 124 2.79 -6.58 -5.58
N LEU A 125 3.62 -5.57 -5.37
CA LEU A 125 4.47 -5.00 -6.42
C LEU A 125 5.45 -6.07 -6.97
N THR A 126 6.03 -6.89 -6.09
CA THR A 126 6.89 -8.02 -6.49
C THR A 126 6.15 -9.04 -7.35
N GLU A 127 4.91 -9.39 -7.01
CA GLU A 127 4.09 -10.31 -7.80
C GLU A 127 3.66 -9.70 -9.15
N LEU A 128 3.27 -8.42 -9.16
CA LEU A 128 2.81 -7.72 -10.36
C LEU A 128 3.94 -7.38 -11.33
N CYS A 129 5.16 -7.20 -10.84
CA CYS A 129 6.31 -6.93 -11.70
C CYS A 129 6.65 -8.16 -12.58
N ARG A 130 6.73 -7.95 -13.90
CA ARG A 130 7.03 -9.00 -14.89
C ARG A 130 8.48 -8.98 -15.40
N SER A 131 9.31 -8.07 -14.89
CA SER A 131 10.72 -7.97 -15.29
C SER A 131 11.51 -9.21 -14.84
N PRO A 132 12.40 -9.77 -15.68
CA PRO A 132 13.31 -10.83 -15.27
C PRO A 132 14.38 -10.35 -14.28
N ASN A 133 14.63 -9.04 -14.20
CA ASN A 133 15.64 -8.44 -13.33
C ASN A 133 15.05 -7.89 -12.01
N LYS A 134 13.82 -8.29 -11.66
CA LYS A 134 13.15 -7.84 -10.44
C LYS A 134 13.76 -8.46 -9.18
N TYR A 135 13.58 -7.81 -8.04
CA TYR A 135 13.81 -8.49 -6.76
C TYR A 135 12.86 -9.68 -6.61
N THR A 136 13.39 -10.79 -6.10
CA THR A 136 12.55 -11.88 -5.59
C THR A 136 11.89 -11.44 -4.29
N TRP A 137 10.80 -12.10 -3.90
CA TRP A 137 10.17 -11.81 -2.62
C TRP A 137 11.12 -12.03 -1.43
N ASP A 138 11.98 -13.05 -1.49
CA ASP A 138 12.99 -13.29 -0.45
C ASP A 138 13.98 -12.13 -0.33
N GLN A 139 14.41 -11.55 -1.47
CA GLN A 139 15.26 -10.36 -1.48
C GLN A 139 14.55 -9.14 -0.90
N VAL A 140 13.25 -8.97 -1.17
CA VAL A 140 12.46 -7.88 -0.58
C VAL A 140 12.26 -8.10 0.92
N LYS A 141 12.01 -9.34 1.36
CA LYS A 141 11.87 -9.72 2.77
C LYS A 141 13.12 -9.36 3.58
N ILE A 142 14.31 -9.72 3.10
CA ILE A 142 15.58 -9.39 3.78
C ILE A 142 15.67 -7.87 4.00
N GLN A 143 15.40 -7.08 2.95
CA GLN A 143 15.47 -5.62 3.04
C GLN A 143 14.41 -5.05 3.99
N LEU A 144 13.20 -5.62 4.00
CA LEU A 144 12.15 -5.18 4.94
C LEU A 144 12.52 -5.48 6.40
N GLN A 145 13.14 -6.63 6.68
CA GLN A 145 13.61 -6.97 8.02
C GLN A 145 14.72 -6.03 8.50
N GLU A 146 15.67 -5.67 7.61
CA GLU A 146 16.70 -4.66 7.91
C GLU A 146 16.06 -3.31 8.24
N ILE A 147 15.15 -2.82 7.40
CA ILE A 147 14.45 -1.55 7.61
C ILE A 147 13.67 -1.57 8.92
N MET A 148 12.93 -2.64 9.20
CA MET A 148 12.17 -2.80 10.45
C MET A 148 13.07 -2.63 11.68
N ALA A 149 14.28 -3.21 11.65
CA ALA A 149 15.25 -3.04 12.72
C ALA A 149 15.80 -1.60 12.80
N GLU A 150 16.06 -0.94 11.66
CA GLU A 150 16.60 0.42 11.63
C GLU A 150 15.61 1.50 12.08
N ILE A 151 14.31 1.31 11.82
CA ILE A 151 13.26 2.27 12.21
C ILE A 151 12.44 1.82 13.42
N ASP A 152 12.92 0.85 14.20
CA ASP A 152 12.29 0.35 15.45
C ASP A 152 10.83 -0.12 15.28
N VAL A 153 10.57 -0.95 14.26
CA VAL A 153 9.26 -1.61 14.10
C VAL A 153 9.16 -2.79 15.06
N ASP A 154 8.31 -2.65 16.08
CA ASP A 154 8.05 -3.68 17.11
C ASP A 154 7.05 -4.75 16.63
N VAL A 155 7.42 -5.52 15.60
CA VAL A 155 6.64 -6.64 15.08
C VAL A 155 7.55 -7.76 14.61
N GLU A 156 7.33 -8.98 15.10
CA GLU A 156 8.03 -10.18 14.63
C GLU A 156 7.65 -10.53 13.17
N TRP A 157 8.62 -11.01 12.40
CA TRP A 157 8.41 -11.28 10.98
C TRP A 157 7.34 -12.35 10.72
N GLU A 158 7.23 -13.36 11.58
CA GLU A 158 6.21 -14.41 11.50
C GLU A 158 4.79 -13.84 11.55
N VAL A 159 4.61 -12.74 12.29
CA VAL A 159 3.34 -12.01 12.36
C VAL A 159 3.06 -11.28 11.05
N CYS A 160 4.10 -10.77 10.38
CA CYS A 160 4.01 -10.19 9.04
C CYS A 160 3.65 -11.25 7.99
N ASP A 161 4.30 -12.40 8.00
CA ASP A 161 4.03 -13.51 7.07
C ASP A 161 2.58 -13.99 7.23
N ALA A 162 2.12 -14.26 8.45
CA ALA A 162 0.74 -14.69 8.71
C ALA A 162 -0.30 -13.66 8.26
N TYR A 163 -0.03 -12.37 8.47
CA TYR A 163 -0.89 -11.30 7.96
C TYR A 163 -0.92 -11.27 6.43
N MET A 164 0.24 -11.44 5.79
CA MET A 164 0.38 -11.43 4.34
C MET A 164 -0.35 -12.60 3.69
N GLU A 165 -0.23 -13.81 4.25
CA GLU A 165 -0.96 -14.99 3.79
C GLU A 165 -2.48 -14.77 3.84
N GLY A 166 -2.99 -14.27 4.97
CA GLY A 166 -4.40 -13.93 5.12
C GLY A 166 -4.86 -12.80 4.19
N TYR A 167 -3.96 -11.89 3.83
CA TYR A 167 -4.24 -10.85 2.84
C TYR A 167 -4.32 -11.43 1.43
N LEU A 168 -3.32 -12.21 1.00
CA LEU A 168 -3.28 -12.83 -0.34
C LEU A 168 -4.46 -13.76 -0.55
N ALA A 169 -4.83 -14.56 0.45
CA ALA A 169 -5.98 -15.46 0.37
C ALA A 169 -7.29 -14.73 0.03
N LYS A 170 -7.40 -13.44 0.37
CA LYS A 170 -8.56 -12.61 0.07
C LYS A 170 -8.48 -11.97 -1.31
N VAL A 171 -7.33 -11.41 -1.68
CA VAL A 171 -7.24 -10.53 -2.87
C VAL A 171 -6.66 -11.21 -4.10
N SER A 172 -6.11 -12.42 -3.99
CA SER A 172 -5.43 -13.09 -5.11
C SER A 172 -6.31 -13.25 -6.34
N GLY A 173 -7.57 -13.64 -6.13
CA GLY A 173 -8.55 -13.83 -7.19
C GLY A 173 -8.83 -12.56 -8.01
N ILE A 174 -8.98 -11.41 -7.35
CA ILE A 174 -9.24 -10.14 -8.06
C ILE A 174 -7.98 -9.54 -8.68
N LEU A 175 -6.80 -9.77 -8.09
CA LEU A 175 -5.54 -9.22 -8.57
C LEU A 175 -4.88 -10.11 -9.64
N GLU A 176 -5.43 -11.31 -9.89
CA GLU A 176 -4.88 -12.32 -10.80
C GLU A 176 -3.43 -12.71 -10.46
N ILE A 177 -3.12 -12.77 -9.15
CA ILE A 177 -1.80 -13.13 -8.62
C ILE A 177 -1.80 -14.54 -8.04
N GLY A 178 -0.70 -15.27 -8.21
CA GLY A 178 -0.57 -16.69 -7.84
C GLY A 178 -0.50 -17.62 -9.06
N PRO A 179 -0.25 -18.93 -8.86
CA PRO A 179 -0.17 -19.88 -9.96
C PRO A 179 -1.51 -19.90 -10.70
N LYS A 180 -1.48 -19.62 -12.00
CA LYS A 180 -2.60 -19.95 -12.89
C LYS A 180 -2.72 -21.47 -12.89
N GLY A 181 -3.83 -21.98 -12.36
CA GLY A 181 -4.20 -23.39 -12.52
C GLY A 181 -4.30 -23.77 -13.99
#